data_AF-A0A2H3C9I3-F1
#
_entry.id   AF-A0A2H3C9I3-F1
#
_cell.length_a   1.000
_cell.length_b   1.000
_cell.length_c   1.000
_cell.angle_alpha   90.00
_cell.angle_beta   90.00
_cell.angle_gamma   90.00
#
_symmetry.space_group_name_H-M   'P 1'
#
loop_
_entity.id
_entity.type
_entity.pdbx_description
1 polymer ?
#
loop_
_entity_poly.entity_id
_entity_poly.type
_entity_poly.pdbx_seq_one_letter_code
_entity_poly.pdbx_strand_id
1 'polypeptide(L)'
;MTTTHQVLPIKLEDDEKFNGENWATFKMVMMTKGNTHGLVNYWENKVTVPGATLALLPSTPINSLSPNLLEYAQHESVALALIICNVKDVFSVGINPHKPSHMAWDILKTQYGAYSDLVCNCREKILKVVKYQEGEKVSGNGGYIKKMRKLRKEANDAGAGIDDASFKTTLLDSFPKTWDSIVSMLYAEKNLTVIIARLIAYGE
;
A
#
# COMPACT_ATOMS: atom_id res chain seq x y z
N MET A 1 31.49 -26.93 -2.06
CA MET A 1 31.34 -25.57 -1.51
C MET A 1 29.85 -25.26 -1.49
N THR A 2 29.24 -25.28 -0.31
CA THR A 2 27.81 -24.94 -0.15
C THR A 2 27.74 -23.43 -0.01
N THR A 3 27.28 -22.74 -1.05
CA THR A 3 27.06 -21.30 -1.03
C THR A 3 25.86 -21.04 -0.13
N THR A 4 26.09 -20.76 1.15
CA THR A 4 25.05 -20.29 2.05
C THR A 4 24.61 -18.92 1.56
N HIS A 5 23.50 -18.85 0.83
CA HIS A 5 22.87 -17.57 0.49
C HIS A 5 22.38 -16.93 1.80
N GLN A 6 23.22 -16.07 2.39
CA GLN A 6 22.78 -15.21 3.49
C GLN A 6 21.67 -14.30 2.97
N VAL A 7 20.45 -14.58 3.39
CA VAL A 7 19.32 -13.69 3.18
C VAL A 7 19.44 -12.59 4.20
N LEU A 8 20.06 -11.49 3.79
CA LEU A 8 20.18 -10.30 4.62
C LEU A 8 18.79 -9.66 4.81
N PRO A 9 18.48 -9.17 6.03
CA PRO A 9 17.24 -8.46 6.26
C PRO A 9 17.25 -7.17 5.45
N ILE A 10 16.31 -7.05 4.50
CA ILE A 10 16.14 -5.82 3.73
C ILE A 10 15.56 -4.75 4.64
N LYS A 11 16.23 -3.61 4.72
CA LYS A 11 15.75 -2.42 5.41
C LYS A 11 15.11 -1.49 4.37
N LEU A 12 13.91 -1.02 4.66
CA LEU A 12 13.24 0.05 3.93
C LEU A 12 13.87 1.39 4.29
N GLU A 13 13.76 2.36 3.39
CA GLU A 13 14.06 3.76 3.70
C GLU A 13 13.13 4.24 4.82
N ASP A 14 13.55 5.24 5.59
CA ASP A 14 12.83 5.59 6.82
C ASP A 14 11.40 6.10 6.56
N ASP A 15 11.16 6.74 5.42
CA ASP A 15 9.85 7.18 4.96
C ASP A 15 8.95 6.04 4.46
N GLU A 16 9.51 4.90 4.08
CA GLU A 16 8.79 3.71 3.63
C GLU A 16 8.41 2.75 4.76
N LYS A 17 9.05 2.87 5.93
CA LYS A 17 8.75 2.02 7.10
C LYS A 17 7.33 2.20 7.60
N PHE A 18 6.79 1.13 8.18
CA PHE A 18 5.47 1.18 8.77
C PHE A 18 5.42 2.17 9.95
N ASN A 19 4.51 3.13 9.87
CA ASN A 19 4.34 4.21 10.85
C ASN A 19 2.96 4.22 11.51
N GLY A 20 2.14 3.18 11.32
CA GLY A 20 0.77 3.11 11.83
C GLY A 20 -0.30 3.60 10.84
N GLU A 21 0.07 4.43 9.87
CA GLU A 21 -0.88 5.08 8.95
C GLU A 21 -0.72 4.63 7.50
N ASN A 22 0.46 4.13 7.12
CA ASN A 22 0.81 3.78 5.74
C ASN A 22 0.67 2.28 5.41
N TRP A 23 -0.25 1.56 6.07
CA TRP A 23 -0.38 0.11 5.94
C TRP A 23 -0.50 -0.38 4.50
N ALA A 24 -1.34 0.25 3.66
CA ALA A 24 -1.53 -0.18 2.27
C ALA A 24 -0.20 -0.19 1.48
N THR A 25 0.53 0.93 1.53
CA THR A 25 1.83 1.07 0.86
C THR A 25 2.87 0.14 1.47
N PHE A 26 2.96 0.10 2.80
CA PHE A 26 3.87 -0.78 3.51
C PHE A 26 3.66 -2.26 3.16
N LYS A 27 2.40 -2.73 3.17
CA LYS A 27 2.05 -4.10 2.82
C LYS A 27 2.47 -4.43 1.39
N MET A 28 2.22 -3.53 0.44
CA MET A 28 2.61 -3.72 -0.96
C MET A 28 4.13 -3.90 -1.10
N VAL A 29 4.91 -3.02 -0.48
CA VAL A 29 6.38 -3.06 -0.51
C VAL A 29 6.90 -4.33 0.17
N MET A 30 6.36 -4.67 1.35
CA MET A 30 6.75 -5.86 2.10
C MET A 30 6.45 -7.14 1.33
N MET A 31 5.26 -7.28 0.73
CA MET A 31 4.90 -8.46 -0.07
C MET A 31 5.80 -8.59 -1.31
N THR A 32 6.15 -7.47 -1.95
CA THR A 32 7.06 -7.45 -3.11
C THR A 32 8.45 -7.96 -2.70
N LYS A 33 9.03 -7.40 -1.63
CA LYS A 33 10.34 -7.82 -1.11
C LYS A 33 10.32 -9.24 -0.53
N GLY A 34 9.27 -9.61 0.19
CA GLY A 34 9.10 -10.96 0.72
C GLY A 34 9.05 -12.01 -0.40
N ASN A 35 8.36 -11.71 -1.51
CA ASN A 35 8.26 -12.62 -2.65
C ASN A 35 9.61 -12.82 -3.33
N THR A 36 10.39 -11.75 -3.54
CA THR A 36 11.72 -11.87 -4.17
C THR A 36 12.71 -12.68 -3.32
N HIS A 37 12.45 -12.80 -2.01
CA HIS A 37 13.27 -13.57 -1.08
C HIS A 37 12.65 -14.91 -0.64
N GLY A 38 11.48 -15.28 -1.16
CA GLY A 38 10.80 -16.54 -0.79
C GLY A 38 10.25 -16.58 0.65
N LEU A 39 10.13 -15.44 1.33
CA LEU A 39 9.76 -15.37 2.74
C LEU A 39 8.25 -15.24 2.99
N VAL A 40 7.45 -14.93 1.96
CA VAL A 40 5.99 -14.74 2.10
C VAL A 40 5.30 -15.97 2.66
N ASN A 41 5.77 -17.18 2.32
CA ASN A 41 5.20 -18.42 2.85
C ASN A 41 5.33 -18.53 4.38
N TYR A 42 6.37 -17.93 4.97
CA TYR A 42 6.55 -17.89 6.42
C TYR A 42 5.54 -16.91 7.05
N TRP A 43 5.39 -15.71 6.49
CA TRP A 43 4.41 -14.72 6.98
C TRP A 43 2.96 -15.16 6.84
N GLU A 44 2.64 -15.93 5.79
CA GLU A 44 1.29 -16.46 5.55
C GLU A 44 1.04 -17.80 6.24
N ASN A 45 1.96 -18.28 7.09
CA ASN A 45 1.85 -19.53 7.83
C ASN A 45 1.61 -20.76 6.92
N LYS A 46 2.25 -20.77 5.74
CA LYS A 46 2.15 -21.85 4.74
C LYS A 46 3.27 -22.89 4.86
N VAL A 47 4.36 -22.54 5.54
CA VAL A 47 5.50 -23.44 5.73
C VAL A 47 5.17 -24.44 6.84
N THR A 48 5.37 -25.71 6.56
CA THR A 48 5.20 -26.78 7.56
C THR A 48 6.40 -26.79 8.50
N VAL A 49 6.15 -26.75 9.81
CA VAL A 49 7.21 -26.85 10.82
C VAL A 49 7.83 -28.25 10.75
N PRO A 50 9.13 -28.39 10.47
CA PRO A 50 9.75 -29.70 10.37
C PRO A 50 9.77 -30.40 11.72
N GLY A 51 9.45 -31.71 11.73
CA GLY A 51 9.63 -32.54 12.91
C GLY A 51 11.11 -32.68 13.29
N ALA A 52 11.38 -33.05 14.54
CA ALA A 52 12.74 -33.28 15.05
C ALA A 52 13.35 -34.57 14.47
N THR A 53 13.63 -34.58 13.17
CA THR A 53 14.31 -35.69 12.50
C THR A 53 15.80 -35.38 12.47
N LEU A 54 16.60 -36.22 13.13
CA LEU A 54 18.06 -36.08 13.24
C LEU A 54 18.83 -36.49 11.97
N ALA A 55 18.12 -36.91 10.92
CA ALA A 55 18.74 -37.31 9.65
C ALA A 55 19.20 -36.08 8.87
N LEU A 56 20.38 -36.18 8.24
CA LEU A 56 20.90 -35.15 7.35
C LEU A 56 20.01 -35.08 6.10
N LEU A 57 19.11 -34.10 6.05
CA LEU A 57 18.23 -33.87 4.91
C LEU A 57 18.97 -33.07 3.82
N PRO A 58 18.63 -33.28 2.54
CA PRO A 58 19.13 -32.42 1.48
C PRO A 58 18.69 -30.97 1.71
N SER A 59 19.52 -30.02 1.26
CA SER A 59 19.18 -28.60 1.33
C SER A 59 17.96 -28.30 0.47
N THR A 60 17.06 -27.46 0.97
CA THR A 60 15.86 -27.05 0.26
C THR A 60 15.96 -25.59 -0.21
N PRO A 61 15.29 -25.23 -1.32
CA PRO A 61 15.16 -23.84 -1.73
C PRO A 61 14.48 -22.98 -0.64
N ILE A 62 14.81 -21.68 -0.56
CA ILE A 62 14.26 -20.78 0.47
C ILE A 62 12.73 -20.65 0.44
N ASN A 63 12.13 -20.78 -0.74
CA ASN A 63 10.69 -20.75 -0.94
C ASN A 63 10.00 -22.11 -0.71
N SER A 64 10.74 -23.12 -0.22
CA SER A 64 10.19 -24.45 0.10
C SER A 64 9.11 -24.34 1.17
N LEU A 65 8.03 -25.11 0.99
CA LEU A 65 6.96 -25.27 2.00
C LEU A 65 7.31 -26.32 3.06
N SER A 66 8.38 -27.09 2.84
CA SER A 66 8.85 -28.17 3.70
C SER A 66 10.38 -28.11 3.83
N PRO A 67 10.93 -27.05 4.44
CA PRO A 67 12.36 -26.92 4.68
C PRO A 67 12.86 -27.98 5.68
N ASN A 68 14.17 -28.16 5.78
CA ASN A 68 14.71 -28.91 6.93
C ASN A 68 14.68 -28.04 8.21
N LEU A 69 14.90 -28.64 9.38
CA LEU A 69 14.76 -27.94 10.67
C LEU A 69 15.71 -26.73 10.81
N LEU A 70 16.95 -26.83 10.33
CA LEU A 70 17.93 -25.75 10.41
C LEU A 70 17.56 -24.59 9.48
N GLU A 71 17.19 -24.92 8.24
CA GLU A 71 16.70 -23.95 7.24
C GLU A 71 15.43 -23.26 7.72
N TYR A 72 14.48 -24.00 8.31
CA TYR A 72 13.27 -23.44 8.90
C TYR A 72 13.60 -22.38 9.95
N ALA A 73 14.45 -22.72 10.93
CA ALA A 73 14.80 -21.79 12.01
C ALA A 73 15.49 -20.53 11.48
N GLN A 74 16.38 -20.67 10.50
CA GLN A 74 17.06 -19.54 9.89
C GLN A 74 16.11 -18.65 9.09
N HIS A 75 15.31 -19.23 8.19
CA HIS A 75 14.38 -18.48 7.35
C HIS A 75 13.29 -17.81 8.18
N GLU A 76 12.77 -18.47 9.22
CA GLU A 76 11.77 -17.90 10.12
C GLU A 76 12.35 -16.70 10.90
N SER A 77 13.60 -16.81 11.37
CA SER A 77 14.28 -15.70 12.03
C SER A 77 14.48 -14.51 11.08
N VAL A 78 14.81 -14.75 9.81
CA VAL A 78 14.95 -13.70 8.80
C VAL A 78 13.59 -13.08 8.47
N ALA A 79 12.55 -13.90 8.32
CA ALA A 79 11.19 -13.44 8.04
C ALA A 79 10.68 -12.51 9.15
N LEU A 80 10.92 -12.85 10.43
CA LEU A 80 10.57 -12.01 11.57
C LEU A 80 11.41 -10.73 11.63
N ALA A 81 12.73 -10.84 11.45
CA ALA A 81 13.63 -9.68 11.45
C ALA A 81 13.23 -8.66 10.39
N LEU A 82 12.79 -9.11 9.21
CA LEU A 82 12.35 -8.24 8.12
C LEU A 82 11.08 -7.44 8.48
N ILE A 83 10.19 -7.98 9.31
CA ILE A 83 9.05 -7.22 9.84
C ILE A 83 9.55 -6.21 10.88
N ILE A 84 10.30 -6.67 11.88
CA ILE A 84 10.76 -5.85 13.02
C ILE A 84 11.59 -4.64 12.56
N CYS A 85 12.53 -4.83 11.63
CA CYS A 85 13.40 -3.75 11.16
C CYS A 85 12.66 -2.68 10.33
N ASN A 86 11.46 -3.00 9.83
CA ASN A 86 10.67 -2.15 8.95
C ASN A 86 9.41 -1.59 9.61
N VAL A 87 9.23 -1.80 10.91
CA VAL A 87 8.21 -1.15 11.74
C VAL A 87 8.89 -0.12 12.65
N LYS A 88 8.42 1.14 12.64
CA LYS A 88 9.06 2.22 13.42
C LYS A 88 8.95 2.00 14.93
N ASP A 89 7.80 1.52 15.40
CA ASP A 89 7.55 1.26 16.81
C ASP A 89 6.95 -0.13 17.00
N VAL A 90 7.83 -1.12 17.13
CA VAL A 90 7.47 -2.54 17.20
C VAL A 90 6.63 -2.85 18.45
N PHE A 91 6.89 -2.15 19.55
CA PHE A 91 6.25 -2.42 20.83
C PHE A 91 4.85 -1.81 20.91
N SER A 92 4.62 -0.61 20.38
CA SER A 92 3.27 -0.03 20.38
C SER A 92 2.30 -0.79 19.46
N VAL A 93 2.80 -1.41 18.39
CA VAL A 93 2.03 -2.32 17.53
C VAL A 93 1.73 -3.66 18.23
N GLY A 94 2.51 -4.00 19.27
CA GLY A 94 2.34 -5.24 20.03
C GLY A 94 3.02 -6.46 19.41
N ILE A 95 4.02 -6.25 18.54
CA ILE A 95 4.81 -7.34 17.95
C ILE A 95 5.76 -7.92 19.01
N ASN A 96 5.68 -9.24 19.22
CA ASN A 96 6.57 -9.96 20.13
C ASN A 96 7.71 -10.63 19.34
N PRO A 97 8.99 -10.28 19.59
CA PRO A 97 10.13 -10.83 18.86
C PRO A 97 10.43 -12.31 19.17
N HIS A 98 9.75 -12.91 20.14
CA HIS A 98 9.86 -14.33 20.49
C HIS A 98 8.74 -15.18 19.88
N LYS A 99 7.85 -14.58 19.09
CA LYS A 99 6.76 -15.28 18.41
C LYS A 99 7.11 -15.48 16.93
N PRO A 100 6.49 -16.48 16.28
CA PRO A 100 6.65 -16.69 14.84
C PRO A 100 6.32 -15.45 14.00
N SER A 101 6.98 -15.32 12.86
CA SER A 101 6.83 -14.24 11.88
C SER A 101 5.39 -14.07 11.40
N HIS A 102 4.64 -15.16 11.21
CA HIS A 102 3.23 -15.10 10.84
C HIS A 102 2.35 -14.41 11.89
N MET A 103 2.66 -14.55 13.19
CA MET A 103 1.89 -13.86 14.23
C MET A 103 2.12 -12.36 14.18
N ALA A 104 3.36 -11.92 13.94
CA ALA A 104 3.67 -10.50 13.74
C ALA A 104 2.96 -9.94 12.49
N TRP A 105 2.96 -10.70 11.38
CA TRP A 105 2.27 -10.31 10.16
C TRP A 105 0.74 -10.25 10.34
N ASP A 106 0.17 -11.19 11.09
CA ASP A 106 -1.26 -11.24 11.37
C ASP A 106 -1.73 -10.09 12.27
N ILE A 107 -0.95 -9.70 13.28
CA ILE A 107 -1.19 -8.50 14.09
C ILE A 107 -1.32 -7.28 13.20
N LEU A 108 -0.33 -7.06 12.33
CA LEU A 108 -0.31 -5.91 11.42
C LEU A 108 -1.52 -5.93 10.47
N LYS A 109 -1.82 -7.09 9.88
CA LYS A 109 -2.93 -7.26 8.94
C LYS A 109 -4.29 -7.05 9.61
N THR A 110 -4.48 -7.57 10.81
CA THR A 110 -5.76 -7.51 11.53
C THR A 110 -6.00 -6.11 12.08
N GLN A 111 -5.00 -5.48 12.72
CA GLN A 111 -5.16 -4.17 13.32
C GLN A 111 -5.26 -3.05 12.27
N TYR A 112 -4.43 -3.12 11.24
CA TYR A 112 -4.28 -2.01 10.29
C TYR A 112 -4.91 -2.26 8.93
N GLY A 113 -5.26 -3.51 8.59
CA GLY A 113 -6.02 -3.82 7.38
C GLY A 113 -7.38 -3.13 7.37
N ALA A 114 -8.22 -3.43 8.35
CA ALA A 114 -9.57 -2.84 8.42
C ALA A 114 -9.54 -1.31 8.62
N TYR A 115 -8.60 -0.81 9.41
CA TYR A 115 -8.42 0.64 9.60
C TYR A 115 -7.98 1.33 8.30
N SER A 116 -7.03 0.75 7.57
CA SER A 116 -6.60 1.26 6.26
C SER A 116 -7.74 1.24 5.25
N ASP A 117 -8.54 0.16 5.21
CA ASP A 117 -9.72 0.08 4.34
C ASP A 117 -10.74 1.17 4.68
N LEU A 118 -10.95 1.44 5.98
CA LEU A 118 -11.84 2.52 6.43
C LEU A 118 -11.32 3.90 6.03
N VAL A 119 -10.02 4.18 6.24
CA VAL A 119 -9.39 5.45 5.86
C VAL A 119 -9.43 5.64 4.35
N CYS A 120 -9.10 4.61 3.58
CA CYS A 120 -9.20 4.56 2.13
C CYS A 120 -10.62 4.93 1.66
N ASN A 121 -11.62 4.21 2.17
CA ASN A 121 -13.03 4.45 1.87
C ASN A 121 -13.49 5.86 2.26
N CYS A 122 -13.02 6.38 3.39
CA CYS A 122 -13.36 7.73 3.84
C CYS A 122 -12.78 8.79 2.90
N ARG A 123 -11.50 8.69 2.53
CA ARG A 123 -10.84 9.63 1.63
C ARG A 123 -11.44 9.60 0.22
N GLU A 124 -11.79 8.41 -0.28
CA GLU A 124 -12.57 8.28 -1.52
C GLU A 124 -13.92 8.98 -1.47
N LYS A 125 -14.68 8.79 -0.38
CA LYS A 125 -15.98 9.44 -0.19
C LYS A 125 -15.82 10.96 -0.15
N ILE A 126 -14.82 11.48 0.56
CA ILE A 126 -14.53 12.91 0.60
C ILE A 126 -14.26 13.43 -0.81
N LEU A 127 -13.42 12.75 -1.60
CA LEU A 127 -13.14 13.13 -2.98
C LEU A 127 -14.41 13.17 -3.85
N LYS A 128 -15.29 12.17 -3.72
CA LYS A 128 -16.53 12.05 -4.51
C LYS A 128 -17.62 13.06 -4.13
N VAL A 129 -17.64 13.49 -2.86
CA VAL A 129 -18.64 14.41 -2.32
C VAL A 129 -18.26 15.88 -2.49
N VAL A 130 -16.97 16.20 -2.58
CA VAL A 130 -16.53 17.59 -2.84
C VAL A 130 -17.08 18.06 -4.18
N LYS A 131 -17.75 19.22 -4.16
CA LYS A 131 -18.33 19.89 -5.32
C LYS A 131 -17.72 21.27 -5.50
N TYR A 132 -17.55 21.68 -6.76
CA TYR A 132 -17.18 23.04 -7.11
C TYR A 132 -18.30 23.99 -6.68
N GLN A 133 -17.94 25.07 -6.00
CA GLN A 133 -18.90 26.11 -5.64
C GLN A 133 -18.88 27.23 -6.68
N GLU A 134 -20.06 27.69 -7.08
CA GLU A 134 -20.17 28.76 -8.07
C GLU A 134 -19.53 30.05 -7.54
N GLY A 135 -18.63 30.63 -8.32
CA GLY A 135 -17.79 31.78 -7.90
C GLY A 135 -16.48 31.41 -7.19
N GLU A 136 -16.19 30.13 -6.93
CA GLU A 136 -14.87 29.68 -6.49
C GLU A 136 -13.85 29.80 -7.63
N LYS A 137 -12.57 29.97 -7.32
CA LYS A 137 -11.52 29.94 -8.35
C LYS A 137 -11.31 28.52 -8.85
N VAL A 138 -11.35 28.31 -10.17
CA VAL A 138 -11.03 26.99 -10.76
C VAL A 138 -9.54 26.66 -10.62
N SER A 139 -8.68 27.65 -10.90
CA SER A 139 -7.22 27.52 -10.94
C SER A 139 -6.49 28.44 -9.97
N GLY A 140 -5.17 28.30 -9.88
CA GLY A 140 -4.29 29.14 -9.07
C GLY A 140 -4.20 28.75 -7.59
N ASN A 141 -3.68 29.66 -6.76
CA ASN A 141 -3.56 29.40 -5.33
C ASN A 141 -4.95 29.34 -4.67
N GLY A 142 -5.23 28.23 -3.98
CA GLY A 142 -6.57 27.93 -3.46
C GLY A 142 -7.59 27.49 -4.50
N GLY A 143 -7.19 27.26 -5.77
CA GLY A 143 -8.10 26.84 -6.82
C GLY A 143 -8.64 25.42 -6.65
N TYR A 144 -9.86 25.21 -7.13
CA TYR A 144 -10.61 23.96 -6.99
C TYR A 144 -9.87 22.73 -7.57
N ILE A 145 -9.22 22.87 -8.73
CA ILE A 145 -8.44 21.76 -9.32
C ILE A 145 -7.28 21.33 -8.40
N LYS A 146 -6.62 22.28 -7.73
CA LYS A 146 -5.53 21.99 -6.79
C LYS A 146 -6.06 21.24 -5.57
N LYS A 147 -7.23 21.62 -5.06
CA LYS A 147 -7.93 20.92 -3.98
C LYS A 147 -8.27 19.47 -4.35
N MET A 148 -8.87 19.26 -5.53
CA MET A 148 -9.19 17.91 -6.03
C MET A 148 -7.95 17.04 -6.21
N ARG A 149 -6.85 17.58 -6.76
CA ARG A 149 -5.57 16.85 -6.87
C ARG A 149 -4.98 16.48 -5.50
N LYS A 150 -5.07 17.38 -4.52
CA LYS A 150 -4.63 17.10 -3.14
C LYS A 150 -5.44 15.94 -2.54
N LEU A 151 -6.77 15.97 -2.66
CA LEU A 151 -7.64 14.90 -2.17
C LEU A 151 -7.38 13.55 -2.85
N ARG A 152 -7.14 13.55 -4.17
CA ARG A 152 -6.72 12.34 -4.89
C ARG A 152 -5.42 11.79 -4.35
N LYS A 153 -4.42 12.66 -4.13
CA LYS A 153 -3.15 12.25 -3.54
C LYS A 153 -3.37 11.63 -2.16
N GLU A 154 -4.11 12.29 -1.27
CA GLU A 154 -4.42 11.76 0.06
C GLU A 154 -5.14 10.41 -0.01
N ALA A 155 -6.12 10.25 -0.91
CA ALA A 155 -6.80 8.96 -1.09
C ALA A 155 -5.83 7.87 -1.58
N ASN A 156 -4.96 8.19 -2.54
CA ASN A 156 -3.96 7.25 -3.07
C ASN A 156 -2.88 6.89 -2.03
N ASP A 157 -2.45 7.86 -1.22
CA ASP A 157 -1.53 7.64 -0.09
C ASP A 157 -2.15 6.71 0.97
N ALA A 158 -3.49 6.63 1.04
CA ALA A 158 -4.22 5.67 1.87
C ALA A 158 -4.55 4.34 1.17
N GLY A 159 -4.17 4.16 -0.09
CA GLY A 159 -4.36 2.91 -0.85
C GLY A 159 -5.53 2.87 -1.82
N ALA A 160 -6.23 3.98 -2.08
CA ALA A 160 -7.42 3.99 -2.95
C ALA A 160 -7.14 3.69 -4.43
N GLY A 161 -5.90 3.86 -4.90
CA GLY A 161 -5.53 3.51 -6.27
C GLY A 161 -6.30 4.25 -7.36
N ILE A 162 -6.72 5.50 -7.09
CA ILE A 162 -7.51 6.33 -8.01
C ILE A 162 -6.66 6.73 -9.22
N ASP A 163 -6.98 6.13 -10.35
CA ASP A 163 -6.38 6.38 -11.65
C ASP A 163 -6.93 7.65 -12.33
N ASP A 164 -6.35 7.99 -13.49
CA ASP A 164 -6.73 9.20 -14.22
C ASP A 164 -8.17 9.12 -14.76
N ALA A 165 -8.63 7.93 -15.14
CA ALA A 165 -9.98 7.72 -15.65
C ALA A 165 -11.04 7.94 -14.56
N SER A 166 -10.84 7.35 -13.38
CA SER A 166 -11.73 7.50 -12.22
C SER A 166 -11.70 8.93 -11.68
N PHE A 167 -10.51 9.54 -11.63
CA PHE A 167 -10.36 10.93 -11.22
C PHE A 167 -11.04 11.89 -12.19
N LYS A 168 -10.93 11.66 -13.51
CA LYS A 168 -11.62 12.44 -14.53
C LYS A 168 -13.13 12.46 -14.28
N THR A 169 -13.76 11.29 -14.17
CA THR A 169 -15.21 11.20 -13.97
C THR A 169 -15.62 11.92 -12.69
N THR A 170 -14.90 11.67 -11.59
CA THR A 170 -15.16 12.33 -10.30
C THR A 170 -15.01 13.85 -10.39
N LEU A 171 -14.02 14.34 -11.13
CA LEU A 171 -13.79 15.77 -11.32
C LEU A 171 -14.92 16.39 -12.14
N LEU A 172 -15.31 15.80 -13.26
CA LEU A 172 -16.37 16.30 -14.13
C LEU A 172 -17.73 16.31 -13.41
N ASP A 173 -18.06 15.24 -12.69
CA ASP A 173 -19.28 15.14 -11.86
C ASP A 173 -19.32 16.09 -10.67
N SER A 174 -18.20 16.74 -10.37
CA SER A 174 -18.12 17.67 -9.24
C SER A 174 -18.52 19.10 -9.60
N PHE A 175 -18.62 19.43 -10.89
CA PHE A 175 -19.09 20.73 -11.34
C PHE A 175 -20.62 20.84 -11.31
N PRO A 176 -21.18 22.03 -11.04
CA PRO A 176 -22.63 22.26 -11.04
C PRO A 176 -23.21 22.25 -12.46
N LYS A 177 -24.53 22.14 -12.55
CA LYS A 177 -25.27 22.07 -13.83
C LYS A 177 -25.01 23.25 -14.78
N THR A 178 -24.63 24.41 -14.24
CA THR A 178 -24.26 25.59 -15.04
C THR A 178 -23.03 25.34 -15.95
N TRP A 179 -22.28 24.26 -15.69
CA TRP A 179 -21.13 23.81 -16.47
C TRP A 179 -21.44 22.63 -17.41
N ASP A 180 -22.69 22.16 -17.49
CA ASP A 180 -23.05 20.95 -18.24
C ASP A 180 -22.63 21.00 -19.72
N SER A 181 -22.65 22.19 -20.34
CA SER A 181 -22.24 22.40 -21.73
C SER A 181 -20.77 22.04 -21.98
N ILE A 182 -19.87 22.51 -21.11
CA ILE A 182 -18.44 22.21 -21.20
C ILE A 182 -18.15 20.79 -20.67
N VAL A 183 -18.77 20.39 -19.55
CA VAL A 183 -18.56 19.08 -18.93
C VAL A 183 -18.93 17.94 -19.89
N SER A 184 -20.08 18.03 -20.57
CA SER A 184 -20.54 17.02 -21.52
C SER A 184 -19.56 16.82 -22.68
N MET A 185 -18.94 17.89 -23.15
CA MET A 185 -17.91 17.83 -24.22
C MET A 185 -16.63 17.14 -23.73
N LEU A 186 -16.27 17.34 -22.47
CA LEU A 186 -15.04 16.78 -21.87
C LEU A 186 -15.15 15.30 -21.50
N TYR A 187 -16.37 14.75 -21.45
CA TYR A 187 -16.57 13.32 -21.20
C TYR A 187 -15.94 12.42 -22.27
N ALA A 188 -15.80 12.88 -23.52
CA ALA A 188 -15.14 12.12 -24.58
C ALA A 188 -13.59 12.24 -24.56
N GLU A 189 -13.04 13.28 -23.92
CA GLU A 189 -11.59 13.53 -23.88
C GLU A 189 -10.90 12.52 -22.94
N LYS A 190 -9.78 11.93 -23.37
CA LYS A 190 -9.04 10.94 -22.56
C LYS A 190 -7.90 11.59 -21.78
N ASN A 191 -7.37 12.71 -22.29
CA ASN A 191 -6.22 13.37 -21.71
C ASN A 191 -6.66 14.28 -20.55
N LEU A 192 -6.36 13.88 -19.32
CA LEU A 192 -6.67 14.64 -18.11
C LEU A 192 -6.09 16.06 -18.13
N THR A 193 -4.92 16.26 -18.73
CA THR A 193 -4.30 17.58 -18.87
C THR A 193 -5.13 18.50 -19.77
N VAL A 194 -5.66 17.97 -20.89
CA VAL A 194 -6.53 18.73 -21.80
C VAL A 194 -7.85 19.09 -21.11
N ILE A 195 -8.43 18.15 -20.36
CA ILE A 195 -9.66 18.40 -19.58
C ILE A 195 -9.45 19.53 -18.59
N ILE A 196 -8.37 19.45 -17.80
CA ILE A 196 -8.05 20.47 -16.81
C ILE A 196 -7.81 21.83 -17.47
N ALA A 197 -7.06 21.88 -18.58
CA ALA A 197 -6.81 23.13 -19.30
C ALA A 197 -8.12 23.78 -19.79
N ARG A 198 -9.05 22.98 -20.31
CA ARG A 198 -10.36 23.48 -20.78
C ARG A 198 -11.27 23.94 -19.65
N LEU A 199 -11.26 23.24 -18.50
CA LEU A 199 -11.98 23.68 -17.30
C LEU A 199 -11.44 25.01 -16.78
N ILE A 200 -10.11 25.19 -16.79
CA ILE A 200 -9.47 26.45 -16.39
C ILE A 200 -9.89 27.57 -17.34
N ALA A 201 -9.79 27.36 -18.65
CA ALA A 201 -10.13 28.38 -19.65
C ALA A 201 -11.61 28.80 -19.64
N TYR A 202 -12.53 27.94 -19.17
CA TYR A 202 -13.94 28.29 -19.03
C TYR A 202 -14.24 29.05 -17.71
N GLY A 203 -13.41 28.85 -16.69
CA GLY A 203 -13.60 29.46 -15.36
C GLY A 203 -12.81 30.74 -15.12
N GLU A 204 -12.03 31.19 -16.10
CA GLU A 204 -11.40 32.51 -16.15
C GLU A 204 -12.31 33.52 -16.87
#